data_AF-A0A1G2I362-F1
#
_entry.id   AF-A0A1G2I362-F1
#
_cell.length_a   1.000
_cell.length_b   1.000
_cell.length_c   1.000
_cell.angle_alpha   90.00
_cell.angle_beta   90.00
_cell.angle_gamma   90.00
#
_symmetry.space_group_name_H-M   'P 1'
#
loop_
_entity.id
_entity.type
_entity.pdbx_description
1 polymer ?
#
loop_
_entity_poly.entity_id
_entity_poly.type
_entity_poly.pdbx_seq_one_letter_code
_entity_poly.pdbx_strand_id
1 'polypeptide(L)'
;MNTGRKTFAPCEVVIAYHEARITCGCKDCKKILAQGYYAIGLDIREPNRNYRYLLGVDPPVLCCGHDRKVLLLFESVEEADKKQKEIIEFLDREKSTEKLRLFEFAKPGELN
;
A
#
# COMPACT_ATOMS: atom_id res chain seq x y z
N MET A 1 -25.74 6.75 -24.43
CA MET A 1 -24.91 5.64 -23.92
C MET A 1 -23.61 6.24 -23.43
N ASN A 2 -23.42 6.36 -22.11
CA ASN A 2 -22.22 6.93 -21.51
C ASN A 2 -21.12 5.87 -21.47
N THR A 3 -20.30 5.79 -22.51
CA THR A 3 -19.02 5.05 -22.49
C THR A 3 -18.00 5.90 -21.75
N GLY A 4 -18.22 6.11 -20.45
CA GLY A 4 -17.24 6.70 -19.56
C GLY A 4 -16.03 5.78 -19.48
N ARG A 5 -15.09 5.92 -20.43
CA ARG A 5 -13.74 5.41 -20.26
C ARG A 5 -13.23 6.05 -18.97
N LYS A 6 -13.21 5.28 -17.88
CA LYS A 6 -12.42 5.61 -16.69
C LYS A 6 -10.98 5.67 -17.19
N THR A 7 -10.54 6.85 -17.59
CA THR A 7 -9.13 7.11 -17.83
C THR A 7 -8.44 6.78 -16.53
N PHE A 8 -7.56 5.78 -16.56
CA PHE A 8 -6.71 5.44 -15.44
C PHE A 8 -5.98 6.73 -15.03
N ALA A 9 -6.29 7.22 -13.82
CA ALA A 9 -5.68 8.43 -13.31
C ALA A 9 -4.16 8.23 -13.26
N PRO A 10 -3.35 9.27 -13.54
CA PRO A 10 -1.91 9.16 -13.38
C PRO A 10 -1.61 8.76 -11.93
N CYS A 11 -0.97 7.60 -11.78
CA CYS A 11 -0.53 7.08 -10.51
C CYS A 11 0.98 6.99 -10.46
N GLU A 12 1.55 7.33 -9.32
CA GLU A 12 2.99 7.30 -9.07
C GLU A 12 3.25 6.27 -7.97
N VAL A 13 4.10 5.28 -8.25
CA VAL A 13 4.53 4.28 -7.27
C VAL A 13 5.77 4.81 -6.58
N VAL A 14 5.70 5.01 -5.27
CA VAL A 14 6.77 5.61 -4.47
C VAL A 14 7.31 4.64 -3.42
N ILE A 15 8.56 4.81 -3.02
CA ILE A 15 9.11 4.15 -1.83
C ILE A 15 9.07 5.14 -0.68
N ALA A 16 8.34 4.80 0.37
CA ALA A 16 8.28 5.58 1.59
C ALA A 16 9.28 5.01 2.60
N TYR A 17 10.22 5.85 3.04
CA TYR A 17 11.18 5.53 4.10
C TYR A 17 10.69 6.12 5.44
N HIS A 18 10.86 5.38 6.51
CA HIS A 18 10.61 5.85 7.87
C HIS A 18 11.79 5.50 8.78
N GLU A 19 12.37 6.50 9.45
CA GLU A 19 13.57 6.32 10.29
C GLU A 19 13.31 5.40 11.48
N ALA A 20 12.15 5.56 12.14
CA ALA A 20 11.69 4.64 13.16
C ALA A 20 11.05 3.46 12.43
N ARG A 21 11.63 2.26 12.56
CA ARG A 21 11.12 1.03 11.94
C ARG A 21 9.60 0.93 12.10
N ILE A 22 8.88 0.76 10.98
CA ILE A 22 7.44 0.54 10.97
C ILE A 22 7.18 -0.87 11.49
N THR A 23 6.22 -1.03 12.39
CA THR A 23 5.83 -2.34 12.94
C THR A 23 4.32 -2.52 12.82
N CYS A 24 3.87 -3.59 12.17
CA CYS A 24 2.49 -4.02 12.14
C CYS A 24 2.29 -5.16 13.14
N GLY A 25 1.60 -4.90 14.24
CA GLY A 25 1.28 -5.90 15.27
C GLY A 25 -0.16 -6.41 15.19
N CYS A 26 -0.39 -7.64 15.64
CA CYS A 26 -1.73 -8.14 15.94
C CYS A 26 -2.26 -7.46 17.20
N LYS A 27 -3.44 -6.84 17.14
CA LYS A 27 -4.05 -6.16 18.29
C LYS A 27 -4.37 -7.11 19.45
N ASP A 28 -4.66 -8.38 19.15
CA ASP A 28 -5.12 -9.37 20.12
C ASP A 28 -3.95 -10.06 20.82
N CYS A 29 -3.08 -10.73 20.07
CA CYS A 29 -1.95 -11.48 20.65
C CYS A 29 -0.64 -10.69 20.75
N LYS A 30 -0.63 -9.42 20.32
CA LYS A 30 0.55 -8.53 20.30
C LYS A 30 1.74 -9.02 19.46
N LYS A 31 1.60 -10.12 18.72
CA LYS A 31 2.62 -10.63 17.81
C LYS A 31 2.91 -9.63 16.69
N ILE A 32 4.18 -9.40 16.40
CA ILE A 32 4.63 -8.65 15.22
C ILE A 32 4.34 -9.49 13.96
N LEU A 33 3.58 -8.93 13.03
CA LEU A 33 3.16 -9.57 11.78
C LEU A 33 4.00 -9.11 10.58
N ALA A 34 4.44 -7.86 10.58
CA ALA A 34 5.42 -7.33 9.64
C ALA A 34 6.19 -6.19 10.30
N GLN A 35 7.41 -5.96 9.84
CA GLN A 35 8.23 -4.82 10.23
C GLN A 35 9.19 -4.47 9.09
N GLY A 36 9.63 -3.21 9.05
CA GLY A 36 10.59 -2.73 8.06
C GLY A 36 10.75 -1.22 8.10
N TYR A 37 11.71 -0.69 7.36
CA TYR A 37 11.96 0.75 7.23
C TYR A 37 11.36 1.34 5.97
N TYR A 38 11.04 0.50 4.99
CA TYR A 38 10.56 0.90 3.68
C TYR A 38 9.17 0.32 3.42
N ALA A 39 8.30 1.10 2.79
CA ALA A 39 6.99 0.69 2.32
C ALA A 39 6.78 1.15 0.87
N ILE A 40 5.89 0.48 0.14
CA ILE A 40 5.48 0.94 -1.20
C ILE A 40 4.22 1.79 -1.05
N GLY A 41 4.29 3.01 -1.55
CA GLY A 41 3.19 3.94 -1.64
C GLY A 41 2.64 4.04 -3.07
N LEU A 42 1.39 4.46 -3.17
CA LEU A 42 0.73 4.81 -4.42
C LEU A 42 0.11 6.20 -4.28
N ASP A 43 0.64 7.16 -5.02
CA ASP A 43 0.11 8.52 -5.12
C ASP A 43 -0.77 8.60 -6.38
N ILE A 44 -2.08 8.83 -6.19
CA ILE A 44 -3.06 8.94 -7.27
C ILE A 44 -3.47 10.41 -7.39
N ARG A 45 -3.27 11.01 -8.57
CA ARG A 45 -3.63 12.41 -8.84
C ARG A 45 -4.90 12.47 -9.66
N GLU A 46 -5.98 12.95 -9.06
CA GLU A 46 -7.22 13.30 -9.74
C GLU A 46 -7.35 14.83 -9.88
N PRO A 47 -8.14 15.36 -10.83
CA PRO A 47 -8.23 16.80 -11.08
C PRO A 47 -8.51 17.67 -9.86
N ASN A 48 -9.20 17.15 -8.85
CA ASN A 48 -9.62 17.89 -7.66
C ASN A 48 -9.07 17.29 -6.36
N ARG A 49 -8.32 16.20 -6.40
CA ARG A 49 -7.87 15.50 -5.19
C ARG A 49 -6.64 14.63 -5.45
N ASN A 50 -5.71 14.67 -4.51
CA ASN A 50 -4.62 13.71 -4.44
C ASN A 50 -4.94 12.69 -3.36
N TYR A 51 -4.77 11.41 -3.69
CA TYR A 51 -4.88 10.31 -2.75
C TYR A 51 -3.52 9.67 -2.58
N ARG A 52 -3.19 9.33 -1.35
CA ARG A 52 -1.97 8.62 -1.01
C ARG A 52 -2.33 7.34 -0.28
N TYR A 53 -1.83 6.23 -0.79
CA TYR A 53 -2.04 4.91 -0.22
C TYR A 53 -0.70 4.25 0.10
N LEU A 54 -0.70 3.31 1.04
CA LEU A 54 0.36 2.30 1.18
C LEU A 54 -0.15 0.95 0.69
N LEU A 55 0.74 0.12 0.18
CA LEU A 55 0.42 -1.25 -0.21
C LEU A 55 0.46 -2.17 1.01
N GLY A 56 -0.48 -3.10 1.06
CA GLY A 56 -0.52 -4.20 2.02
C GLY A 56 -0.14 -5.54 1.42
N VAL A 57 0.08 -6.50 2.32
CA VAL A 57 0.38 -7.89 1.96
C VAL A 57 -0.84 -8.56 1.34
N ASP A 58 -0.61 -9.27 0.24
CA ASP A 58 -1.56 -10.15 -0.43
C ASP A 58 -0.91 -11.53 -0.70
N PRO A 59 -1.51 -12.65 -0.27
CA PRO A 59 -2.77 -12.76 0.47
C PRO A 59 -2.71 -12.16 1.90
N PRO A 60 -3.87 -11.91 2.55
CA PRO A 60 -3.92 -11.44 3.93
C PRO A 60 -3.13 -12.32 4.91
N VAL A 61 -2.56 -11.70 5.94
CA VAL A 61 -1.86 -12.43 7.01
C VAL A 61 -2.89 -12.99 8.00
N LEU A 62 -3.01 -14.32 8.09
CA LEU A 62 -3.89 -14.97 9.06
C LEU A 62 -3.26 -14.92 10.47
N CYS A 63 -3.96 -14.33 11.44
CA CYS A 63 -3.53 -14.33 12.85
C CYS A 63 -4.71 -14.32 13.83
N CYS A 64 -4.66 -15.21 14.83
CA CYS A 64 -5.74 -15.42 15.81
C CYS A 64 -7.10 -15.69 15.16
N GLY A 65 -7.13 -16.51 14.11
CA GLY A 65 -8.36 -16.91 13.41
C GLY A 65 -8.96 -15.85 12.49
N HIS A 66 -8.30 -14.71 12.29
CA HIS A 66 -8.79 -13.63 11.43
C HIS A 66 -7.72 -13.11 10.47
N ASP A 67 -8.16 -12.68 9.30
CA ASP A 67 -7.33 -11.98 8.33
C ASP A 67 -6.92 -10.61 8.87
N ARG A 68 -5.61 -10.36 8.89
CA ARG A 68 -5.04 -9.10 9.34
C ARG A 68 -4.65 -8.24 8.15
N LYS A 69 -5.03 -6.98 8.24
CA LYS A 69 -4.57 -5.91 7.37
C LYS A 69 -3.15 -5.54 7.80
N VAL A 70 -2.15 -5.93 6.99
CA VAL A 70 -0.72 -5.74 7.27
C VAL A 70 -0.09 -5.01 6.10
N LEU A 71 0.74 -3.98 6.39
CA LEU A 71 1.48 -3.25 5.37
C LEU A 71 2.55 -4.14 4.73
N LEU A 72 2.81 -3.91 3.45
CA LEU A 72 3.94 -4.51 2.75
C LEU A 72 5.20 -3.69 3.08
N LEU A 73 6.05 -4.26 3.94
CA LEU A 73 7.22 -3.61 4.52
C LEU A 73 8.51 -4.35 4.12
N PHE A 74 9.60 -3.60 4.00
CA PHE A 74 10.92 -4.11 3.62
C PHE A 74 11.99 -3.58 4.58
N GLU A 75 13.02 -4.40 4.80
CA GLU A 75 14.16 -4.02 5.65
C GLU A 75 15.17 -3.17 4.88
N SER A 76 15.27 -3.37 3.57
CA SER A 76 16.24 -2.67 2.71
C SER A 76 15.58 -1.96 1.54
N VAL A 77 16.29 -0.96 1.01
CA VAL A 77 15.84 -0.20 -0.16
C VAL A 77 15.86 -1.05 -1.42
N GLU A 78 16.80 -1.98 -1.55
CA GLU A 78 16.92 -2.86 -2.72
C GLU A 78 15.71 -3.79 -2.87
N GLU A 79 15.19 -4.31 -1.75
CA GLU A 79 13.97 -5.12 -1.76
C GLU A 79 12.75 -4.28 -2.13
N ALA A 80 12.66 -3.06 -1.60
CA ALA A 80 11.60 -2.11 -1.93
C ALA A 80 11.65 -1.69 -3.41
N ASP A 81 12.83 -1.41 -3.96
CA ASP A 81 13.06 -1.08 -5.37
C ASP A 81 12.60 -2.20 -6.30
N LYS A 82 12.93 -3.46 -5.96
CA LYS A 82 12.47 -4.61 -6.73
C LYS A 82 10.95 -4.67 -6.73
N LYS A 83 10.31 -4.51 -5.56
CA LYS A 83 8.85 -4.53 -5.49
C LYS A 83 8.22 -3.34 -6.21
N GLN A 84 8.80 -2.15 -6.12
CA GLN A 84 8.32 -0.96 -6.82
C GLN A 84 8.24 -1.22 -8.33
N LYS A 85 9.30 -1.79 -8.92
CA LYS A 85 9.32 -2.17 -10.35
C LYS A 85 8.22 -3.17 -10.70
N GLU A 86 8.04 -4.22 -9.89
CA GLU A 86 6.97 -5.21 -10.08
C GLU A 86 5.57 -4.55 -10.07
N ILE A 87 5.34 -3.57 -9.18
CA ILE A 87 4.07 -2.84 -9.11
C ILE A 87 3.88 -1.90 -10.29
N ILE A 88 4.92 -1.20 -10.73
CA ILE A 88 4.88 -0.35 -11.94
C ILE A 88 4.49 -1.21 -13.15
N GLU A 89 5.17 -2.33 -13.37
CA GLU A 89 4.88 -3.27 -14.46
C GLU A 89 3.45 -3.82 -14.39
N PHE A 90 2.98 -4.15 -13.18
CA PHE A 90 1.61 -4.59 -12.94
C PHE A 90 0.59 -3.51 -13.35
N LEU A 91 0.78 -2.28 -12.88
CA LEU A 91 -0.12 -1.16 -13.19
C LEU A 91 -0.10 -0.84 -14.68
N ASP A 92 1.06 -0.94 -15.32
CA ASP A 92 1.18 -0.73 -16.74
C ASP A 92 0.47 -1.79 -17.57
N ARG A 93 0.50 -3.05 -17.13
CA ARG A 93 -0.20 -4.15 -17.81
C ARG A 93 -1.70 -4.13 -17.58
N GLU A 94 -2.13 -4.02 -16.33
CA GLU A 94 -3.54 -4.22 -15.93
C GLU A 94 -4.37 -2.93 -16.03
N LYS A 95 -3.71 -1.76 -16.05
CA LYS A 95 -4.36 -0.43 -16.02
C LYS A 95 -5.42 -0.32 -14.91
N SER A 96 -5.17 -0.95 -13.76
CA SER A 96 -6.10 -1.05 -12.64
C SER A 96 -5.36 -1.26 -11.31
N THR A 97 -5.92 -0.75 -10.22
CA THR A 97 -5.44 -0.97 -8.84
C THR A 97 -6.26 -2.01 -8.09
N GLU A 98 -7.27 -2.63 -8.70
CA GLU A 98 -8.25 -3.49 -8.00
C GLU A 98 -7.64 -4.74 -7.32
N LYS A 99 -6.50 -5.22 -7.82
CA LYS A 99 -5.77 -6.36 -7.21
C LYS A 99 -4.74 -5.91 -6.18
N LEU A 100 -4.55 -4.61 -5.97
CA LEU A 100 -3.66 -4.09 -4.94
C LEU A 100 -4.44 -3.87 -3.65
N ARG A 101 -3.87 -4.31 -2.53
CA ARG A 101 -4.44 -4.01 -1.21
C ARG A 101 -3.95 -2.64 -0.76
N LEU A 102 -4.81 -1.64 -0.88
CA LEU A 102 -4.48 -0.25 -0.57
C LEU A 102 -4.89 0.12 0.87
N PHE A 103 -4.01 0.85 1.55
CA PHE A 103 -4.21 1.39 2.89
C PHE A 103 -4.23 2.90 2.81
N GLU A 104 -5.35 3.52 3.17
CA GLU A 104 -5.43 4.97 3.28
C GLU A 104 -4.62 5.45 4.48
N PHE A 105 -3.83 6.51 4.28
CA PHE A 105 -3.40 7.31 5.41
C PHE A 105 -4.65 7.95 6.02
N ALA A 106 -4.92 7.67 7.30
CA ALA A 106 -5.94 8.43 8.02
C ALA A 106 -5.61 9.92 7.85
N LYS A 107 -6.62 10.72 7.48
CA LYS A 107 -6.42 12.17 7.43
C LYS A 107 -5.96 12.65 8.82
N PRO A 108 -5.06 13.64 8.90
CA PRO A 108 -4.79 14.31 10.16
C PRO A 108 -6.13 14.77 10.76
N GLY A 109 -6.52 14.19 11.91
CA GLY A 109 -7.78 14.50 12.60
C GLY A 109 -8.83 13.37 12.65
N GLU A 110 -8.61 12.20 12.03
CA GLU A 110 -9.55 11.07 12.08
C GLU A 110 -9.08 9.88 12.95
N LEU A 111 -8.04 10.07 13.77
CA LEU A 111 -7.68 9.12 14.82
C LEU A 111 -8.48 9.47 16.09
N ASN A 112 -9.71 8.94 16.15
CA ASN A 112 -10.48 8.84 17.41
C ASN A 112 -10.16 7.52 18.10
#